data_AF-A0A954S4J9-F1
#
_entry.id   AF-A0A954S4J9-F1
#
_cell.length_a   1.000
_cell.length_b   1.000
_cell.length_c   1.000
_cell.angle_alpha   90.00
_cell.angle_beta   90.00
_cell.angle_gamma   90.00
#
_symmetry.space_group_name_H-M   'P 1'
#
loop_
_entity.id
_entity.type
_entity.pdbx_description
1 polymer ?
#
loop_
_entity_poly.entity_id
_entity_poly.type
_entity_poly.pdbx_seq_one_letter_code
_entity_poly.pdbx_strand_id
1 'polypeptide(L)'
;MLEQEPKRVRQINSSVPKDLATICHKCLEKRPAGRYQSSSELAADLGRFLEHKPIAARPVGLMERGWRWYRRNPVIAGLLTLTTIFLVGLGVAGLLALKESQINERNRAASLVISLLTARAEALPDAIAHLKPLRTHAIPLLQQHLEDPELSDAQRWHATFALCHLEQSEIDRAIPLIGSVPQQEFSNLVRALETSQDSAIFGLRQAIDEADRQKK
;
A
#
# COMPACT_ATOMS: atom_id res chain seq x y z
N MET A 1 27.11 20.98 -38.82
CA MET A 1 27.62 19.70 -38.26
C MET A 1 28.76 19.93 -37.23
N LEU A 2 28.60 20.89 -36.29
CA LEU A 2 29.67 21.29 -35.34
C LEU A 2 29.32 21.07 -33.86
N GLU A 3 28.13 20.55 -33.55
CA GLU A 3 27.57 20.53 -32.18
C GLU A 3 27.64 19.17 -31.46
N GLN A 4 28.02 18.08 -32.15
CA GLN A 4 28.16 16.77 -31.50
C GLN A 4 29.36 16.76 -30.55
N GLU A 5 29.19 16.19 -29.36
CA GLU A 5 30.30 15.94 -28.45
C GLU A 5 31.30 15.01 -29.16
N PRO A 6 32.60 15.34 -29.16
CA PRO A 6 33.59 14.49 -29.80
C PRO A 6 33.52 13.08 -29.18
N LYS A 7 33.45 12.06 -30.05
CA LYS A 7 33.56 10.65 -29.64
C LYS A 7 34.74 10.51 -28.69
N ARG A 8 34.61 9.69 -27.64
CA ARG A 8 35.67 9.59 -26.65
C ARG A 8 36.95 9.14 -27.34
N VAL A 9 38.10 9.78 -27.05
CA VAL A 9 39.37 9.39 -27.69
C VAL A 9 39.65 7.90 -27.48
N ARG A 10 39.29 7.36 -26.30
CA ARG A 10 39.39 5.93 -25.98
C ARG A 10 38.40 5.01 -26.69
N GLN A 11 37.32 5.53 -27.29
CA GLN A 11 36.43 4.76 -28.17
C GLN A 11 37.01 4.62 -29.59
N ILE A 12 37.88 5.54 -30.00
CA ILE A 12 38.59 5.49 -31.28
C ILE A 12 39.87 4.67 -31.13
N ASN A 13 40.59 4.85 -30.02
CA ASN A 13 41.79 4.10 -29.69
C ASN A 13 41.85 3.80 -28.18
N SER A 14 41.54 2.57 -27.80
CA SER A 14 41.51 2.12 -26.40
C SER A 14 42.87 2.13 -25.71
N SER A 15 43.97 2.11 -26.47
CA SER A 15 45.35 2.13 -25.98
C SER A 15 45.77 3.51 -25.44
N VAL A 16 44.98 4.56 -25.68
CA VAL A 16 45.25 5.90 -25.14
C VAL A 16 44.99 5.92 -23.62
N PRO A 17 45.97 6.36 -22.80
CA PRO A 17 45.80 6.54 -21.36
C PRO A 17 44.65 7.49 -21.01
N LYS A 18 43.96 7.24 -19.90
CA LYS A 18 42.78 8.03 -19.48
C LYS A 18 43.09 9.52 -19.32
N ASP A 19 44.26 9.84 -18.80
CA ASP A 19 44.68 11.21 -18.51
C ASP A 19 44.97 11.99 -19.80
N LEU A 20 45.69 11.37 -20.74
CA LEU A 20 45.91 11.94 -22.07
C LEU A 20 44.60 12.15 -22.84
N ALA A 21 43.68 11.20 -22.76
CA ALA A 21 42.34 11.35 -23.34
C ALA A 21 41.58 12.54 -22.71
N THR A 22 41.75 12.78 -21.41
CA THR A 22 41.11 13.90 -20.71
C THR A 22 41.69 15.25 -21.16
N ILE A 23 43.01 15.35 -21.33
CA ILE A 23 43.69 16.52 -21.90
C ILE A 23 43.17 16.80 -23.32
N CYS A 24 43.14 15.79 -24.20
CA CYS A 24 42.61 15.94 -25.56
C CYS A 24 41.14 16.40 -25.55
N HIS A 25 40.30 15.85 -24.67
CA HIS A 25 38.91 16.27 -24.56
C HIS A 25 38.77 17.73 -24.13
N LYS A 26 39.57 18.18 -23.15
CA LYS A 26 39.58 19.57 -22.71
C LYS A 26 40.01 20.52 -23.83
N CYS A 27 40.97 20.14 -24.68
CA CYS A 27 41.35 20.92 -25.87
C CYS A 27 40.22 21.02 -26.90
N LEU A 28 39.45 19.94 -27.07
CA LEU A 28 38.34 19.83 -28.04
C LEU A 28 36.99 20.33 -27.49
N GLU A 29 36.98 20.91 -26.29
CA GLU A 29 35.78 21.37 -25.62
C GLU A 29 35.10 22.49 -26.42
N LYS A 30 33.79 22.36 -26.68
CA LYS A 30 33.06 23.28 -27.57
C LYS A 30 32.88 24.67 -26.96
N ARG A 31 32.83 24.76 -25.62
CA ARG A 31 32.74 26.04 -24.90
C ARG A 31 34.14 26.58 -24.66
N PRO A 32 34.46 27.81 -25.06
CA PRO A 32 35.78 28.42 -24.83
C PRO A 32 36.22 28.39 -23.35
N ALA A 33 35.29 28.62 -22.42
CA ALA A 33 35.54 28.55 -20.98
C ALA A 33 35.90 27.15 -20.46
N GLY A 34 35.58 26.10 -21.21
CA GLY A 34 35.92 24.71 -20.87
C GLY A 34 37.27 24.25 -21.41
N ARG A 35 37.93 25.05 -22.27
CA ARG A 35 39.27 24.78 -22.79
C ARG A 35 40.35 25.32 -21.85
N TYR A 36 41.59 24.94 -22.08
CA TYR A 36 42.74 25.62 -21.48
C TYR A 36 42.73 27.10 -21.88
N GLN A 37 42.88 27.99 -20.89
CA GLN A 37 42.82 29.43 -21.14
C GLN A 37 44.12 29.95 -21.76
N SER A 38 45.22 29.22 -21.58
CA SER A 38 46.51 29.50 -22.22
C SER A 38 47.20 28.22 -22.70
N SER A 39 48.11 28.37 -23.66
CA SER A 39 49.00 27.28 -24.09
C SER A 39 49.90 26.78 -22.95
N SER A 40 50.24 27.66 -22.00
CA SER A 40 51.03 27.33 -20.80
C SER A 40 50.32 26.32 -19.90
N GLU A 41 49.00 26.46 -19.70
CA GLU A 41 48.22 25.48 -18.92
C GLU A 41 48.18 24.10 -19.58
N LEU A 42 48.08 24.06 -20.91
CA LEU A 42 48.15 22.81 -21.68
C LEU A 42 49.54 22.16 -21.54
N ALA A 43 50.61 22.96 -21.70
CA ALA A 43 51.98 22.48 -21.54
C ALA A 43 52.23 21.93 -20.13
N ALA A 44 51.69 22.59 -19.10
CA ALA A 44 51.79 22.12 -17.72
C ALA A 44 51.09 20.76 -17.49
N ASP A 45 49.89 20.55 -18.05
CA ASP A 45 49.19 19.26 -17.94
C ASP A 45 49.86 18.15 -18.75
N LEU A 46 50.42 18.47 -19.93
CA LEU A 46 51.24 17.52 -20.69
C LEU A 46 52.51 17.13 -19.94
N GLY A 47 53.18 18.09 -19.30
CA GLY A 47 54.35 17.84 -18.45
C GLY A 47 54.01 16.92 -17.27
N ARG A 48 52.91 17.19 -16.56
CA ARG A 48 52.42 16.30 -15.48
C ARG A 48 52.14 14.90 -15.98
N PHE A 49 51.51 14.76 -17.15
CA PHE A 49 51.24 13.45 -17.75
C PHE A 49 52.53 12.68 -18.07
N LEU A 50 53.53 13.32 -18.68
CA LEU A 50 54.82 12.70 -18.98
C LEU A 50 55.57 12.28 -17.71
N GLU A 51 55.46 13.07 -16.65
CA GLU A 51 56.04 12.79 -15.33
C GLU A 51 55.20 11.79 -14.48
N HIS A 52 54.12 11.23 -15.03
CA HIS A 52 53.19 10.33 -14.32
C HIS A 52 52.57 10.97 -13.05
N LYS A 53 52.43 12.29 -13.04
CA LYS A 53 51.78 13.06 -11.97
C LYS A 53 50.29 13.26 -12.29
N PRO A 54 49.43 13.43 -11.27
CA PRO A 54 48.02 13.76 -11.48
C PRO A 54 47.86 15.03 -12.32
N ILE A 55 47.06 14.96 -13.39
CA ILE A 55 46.74 16.10 -14.25
C ILE A 55 45.72 17.04 -13.58
N ALA A 56 45.72 18.33 -13.94
CA ALA A 56 44.73 19.29 -13.41
C ALA A 56 43.38 19.24 -14.15
N ALA A 57 43.36 18.78 -15.40
CA ALA A 57 42.11 18.59 -16.14
C ALA A 57 41.23 17.51 -15.50
N ARG A 58 40.00 17.90 -15.10
CA ARG A 58 39.00 16.98 -14.57
C ARG A 58 38.12 16.43 -15.70
N PRO A 59 37.84 15.12 -15.72
CA PRO A 59 36.91 14.55 -16.69
C PRO A 59 35.50 15.10 -16.48
N VAL A 60 34.77 15.34 -17.58
CA VAL A 60 33.36 15.75 -17.53
C VAL A 60 32.53 14.65 -16.85
N GLY A 61 31.89 15.00 -15.74
CA GLY A 61 31.06 14.10 -14.93
C GLY A 61 29.77 13.67 -15.62
N LEU A 62 29.16 12.58 -15.14
CA LEU A 62 27.90 12.05 -15.70
C LEU A 62 26.74 13.05 -15.55
N MET A 63 26.64 13.74 -14.42
CA MET A 63 25.63 14.80 -14.19
C MET A 63 25.79 15.97 -15.17
N GLU A 64 27.02 16.42 -15.39
CA GLU A 64 27.25 17.56 -16.31
C GLU A 64 26.90 17.17 -17.76
N ARG A 65 27.18 15.93 -18.17
CA ARG A 65 26.72 15.40 -19.47
C ARG A 65 25.20 15.35 -19.57
N GLY A 66 24.53 14.84 -18.54
CA GLY A 66 23.07 14.79 -18.48
C GLY A 66 22.44 16.18 -18.61
N TRP A 67 22.97 17.17 -17.88
CA TRP A 67 22.52 18.56 -17.96
C TRP A 67 22.74 19.18 -19.34
N ARG A 68 23.92 18.97 -19.95
CA ARG A 68 24.22 19.47 -21.30
C ARG A 68 23.31 18.83 -22.35
N TRP A 69 23.00 17.54 -22.22
CA TRP A 69 22.07 16.84 -23.09
C TRP A 69 20.64 17.36 -22.94
N TYR A 70 20.18 17.58 -21.70
CA TYR A 70 18.87 18.15 -21.38
C TYR A 70 18.68 19.51 -22.04
N ARG A 71 19.69 20.40 -21.93
CA ARG A 71 19.65 21.74 -22.56
C ARG A 71 19.71 21.71 -24.09
N ARG A 72 20.34 20.68 -24.69
CA ARG A 72 20.45 20.54 -26.16
C ARG A 72 19.21 19.92 -26.79
N ASN A 73 18.48 19.09 -26.07
CA ASN A 73 17.32 18.36 -26.59
C ASN A 73 16.05 18.70 -25.81
N PRO A 74 15.58 19.98 -25.82
CA PRO A 74 14.49 20.44 -24.96
C PRO A 74 13.17 19.69 -25.21
N VAL A 75 12.90 19.28 -26.44
CA VAL A 75 11.68 18.53 -26.80
C VAL A 75 11.69 17.12 -26.19
N ILE A 76 12.78 16.36 -26.37
CA ILE A 76 12.91 15.00 -25.83
C ILE A 76 12.93 15.05 -24.30
N ALA A 77 13.66 16.01 -23.73
CA ALA A 77 13.69 16.26 -22.30
C ALA A 77 12.30 16.55 -21.73
N GLY A 78 11.52 17.42 -22.38
CA GLY A 78 10.14 17.73 -21.97
C GLY A 78 9.20 16.52 -22.05
N LEU A 79 9.35 15.68 -23.08
CA LEU A 79 8.56 14.46 -23.20
C LEU A 79 8.89 13.45 -22.09
N LEU A 80 10.19 13.28 -21.77
CA LEU A 80 10.63 12.41 -20.68
C LEU A 80 10.13 12.89 -19.31
N THR A 81 10.19 14.19 -19.04
CA THR A 81 9.68 14.74 -17.76
C THR A 81 8.18 14.53 -17.65
N LEU A 82 7.41 14.83 -18.70
CA LEU A 82 5.96 14.61 -18.72
C LEU A 82 5.60 13.13 -18.53
N THR A 83 6.29 12.23 -19.23
CA THR A 83 6.08 10.78 -19.09
C THR A 83 6.40 10.31 -17.68
N THR A 84 7.48 10.83 -17.09
CA THR A 84 7.87 10.48 -15.72
C THR A 84 6.83 10.96 -14.70
N ILE A 85 6.38 12.21 -14.82
CA ILE A 85 5.32 12.78 -13.97
C ILE A 85 4.04 11.96 -14.11
N PHE A 86 3.66 11.60 -15.33
CA PHE A 86 2.47 10.80 -15.60
C PHE A 86 2.56 9.41 -14.94
N LEU A 87 3.67 8.70 -15.12
CA LEU A 87 3.88 7.38 -14.50
C LEU A 87 3.88 7.44 -12.97
N VAL A 88 4.53 8.45 -12.39
CA VAL A 88 4.50 8.69 -10.93
C VAL A 88 3.08 8.99 -10.47
N GLY A 89 2.36 9.84 -11.20
CA GLY A 89 0.96 10.17 -10.92
C GLY A 89 0.06 8.93 -10.92
N LEU A 90 0.21 8.04 -11.91
CA LEU A 90 -0.50 6.77 -11.96
C LEU A 90 -0.14 5.85 -10.79
N GLY A 91 1.14 5.77 -10.43
CA GLY A 91 1.59 4.97 -9.28
C GLY A 91 0.98 5.46 -7.97
N VAL A 92 1.01 6.78 -7.73
CA VAL A 92 0.41 7.40 -6.54
C VAL A 92 -1.11 7.21 -6.53
N ALA A 93 -1.79 7.45 -7.66
CA ALA A 93 -3.24 7.26 -7.76
C ALA A 93 -3.65 5.80 -7.49
N GLY A 94 -2.89 4.83 -8.02
CA GLY A 94 -3.10 3.42 -7.74
C GLY A 94 -2.95 3.08 -6.25
N LEU A 95 -1.91 3.59 -5.59
CA LEU A 95 -1.72 3.40 -4.14
C LEU A 95 -2.85 4.01 -3.31
N LEU A 96 -3.34 5.20 -3.69
CA LEU A 96 -4.47 5.83 -3.03
C LEU A 96 -5.76 5.03 -3.23
N ALA A 97 -6.03 4.53 -4.44
CA ALA A 97 -7.19 3.71 -4.73
C ALA A 97 -7.21 2.39 -3.92
N LEU A 98 -6.05 1.74 -3.77
CA LEU A 98 -5.91 0.55 -2.92
C LEU A 98 -6.11 0.86 -1.43
N LYS A 99 -5.83 2.09 -1.00
CA LYS A 99 -6.08 2.53 0.38
C LYS A 99 -7.56 2.87 0.60
N GLU A 100 -8.19 3.52 -0.38
CA GLU A 100 -9.62 3.84 -0.33
C GLU A 100 -10.50 2.59 -0.29
N SER A 101 -10.11 1.51 -0.98
CA SER A 101 -10.87 0.26 -0.95
C SER A 101 -10.97 -0.31 0.46
N GLN A 102 -9.89 -0.25 1.25
CA GLN A 102 -9.90 -0.71 2.65
C GLN A 102 -10.82 0.12 3.54
N ILE A 103 -10.80 1.44 3.35
CA ILE A 103 -11.68 2.35 4.11
C ILE A 103 -13.14 2.08 3.76
N ASN A 104 -13.44 1.87 2.47
CA ASN A 104 -14.79 1.60 2.02
C ASN A 104 -15.30 0.24 2.52
N GLU A 105 -14.47 -0.80 2.49
CA GLU A 105 -14.81 -2.11 3.09
C GLU A 105 -15.09 -1.99 4.59
N ARG A 106 -14.28 -1.24 5.32
CA ARG A 106 -14.49 -1.01 6.75
C ARG A 106 -15.78 -0.23 7.02
N ASN A 107 -16.07 0.81 6.24
CA ASN A 107 -17.31 1.59 6.36
C ASN A 107 -18.55 0.74 6.01
N ARG A 108 -18.45 -0.11 4.99
CA ARG A 108 -19.48 -1.09 4.64
C ARG A 108 -19.71 -2.07 5.78
N ALA A 109 -18.65 -2.65 6.35
CA ALA A 109 -18.76 -3.53 7.51
C ALA A 109 -19.42 -2.83 8.70
N ALA A 110 -19.01 -1.59 9.02
CA ALA A 110 -19.59 -0.80 10.10
C ALA A 110 -21.10 -0.53 9.90
N SER A 111 -21.50 -0.12 8.69
CA SER A 111 -22.93 0.12 8.40
C SER A 111 -23.77 -1.16 8.50
N LEU A 112 -23.24 -2.30 8.03
CA LEU A 112 -23.92 -3.60 8.16
C LEU A 112 -23.99 -4.08 9.61
N VAL A 113 -22.95 -3.85 10.42
CA VAL A 113 -22.97 -4.16 11.86
C VAL A 113 -24.05 -3.34 12.57
N ILE A 114 -24.12 -2.03 12.33
CA ILE A 114 -25.16 -1.18 12.93
C ILE A 114 -26.57 -1.64 12.49
N SER A 115 -26.73 -1.97 11.21
CA SER A 115 -27.99 -2.53 10.70
C SER A 115 -28.33 -3.86 11.35
N LEU A 116 -27.35 -4.70 11.66
CA LEU A 116 -27.55 -5.97 12.34
C LEU A 116 -27.96 -5.78 13.80
N LEU A 117 -27.32 -4.86 14.52
CA LEU A 117 -27.64 -4.58 15.94
C LEU A 117 -29.10 -4.14 16.10
N THR A 118 -29.60 -3.36 15.14
CA THR A 118 -30.97 -2.82 15.14
C THR A 118 -31.96 -3.67 14.33
N ALA A 119 -31.51 -4.76 13.72
CA ALA A 119 -32.36 -5.65 12.93
C ALA A 119 -33.42 -6.33 13.79
N ARG A 120 -34.56 -6.66 13.18
CA ARG A 120 -35.52 -7.58 13.78
C ARG A 120 -34.96 -9.00 13.72
N ALA A 121 -35.32 -9.85 14.68
CA ALA A 121 -34.85 -11.23 14.77
C ALA A 121 -35.02 -12.03 13.46
N GLU A 122 -36.06 -11.76 12.68
CA GLU A 122 -36.36 -12.41 11.40
C GLU A 122 -35.35 -12.07 10.29
N ALA A 123 -34.77 -10.86 10.32
CA ALA A 123 -33.80 -10.38 9.32
C ALA A 123 -32.34 -10.72 9.69
N LEU A 124 -32.13 -11.32 10.86
CA LEU A 124 -30.81 -11.62 11.40
C LEU A 124 -30.02 -12.62 10.54
N PRO A 125 -30.61 -13.71 10.00
CA PRO A 125 -29.86 -14.64 9.13
C PRO A 125 -29.36 -13.96 7.85
N ASP A 126 -30.21 -13.16 7.22
CA ASP A 126 -29.85 -12.43 6.00
C ASP A 126 -28.76 -11.39 6.29
N ALA A 127 -28.84 -10.66 7.40
CA ALA A 127 -27.83 -9.70 7.80
C ALA A 127 -26.46 -10.36 8.03
N ILE A 128 -26.44 -11.54 8.65
CA ILE A 128 -25.22 -12.32 8.89
C ILE A 128 -24.62 -12.84 7.57
N ALA A 129 -25.46 -13.29 6.63
CA ALA A 129 -25.01 -13.72 5.32
C ALA A 129 -24.25 -12.61 4.56
N HIS A 130 -24.72 -11.35 4.67
CA HIS A 130 -24.06 -10.18 4.07
C HIS A 130 -22.76 -9.77 4.79
N LEU A 131 -22.61 -10.12 6.07
CA LEU A 131 -21.39 -9.86 6.84
C LEU A 131 -20.29 -10.91 6.63
N LYS A 132 -20.65 -12.13 6.20
CA LYS A 132 -19.69 -13.23 5.99
C LYS A 132 -18.48 -12.88 5.09
N PRO A 133 -18.63 -12.16 3.96
CA PRO A 133 -17.49 -11.73 3.14
C PRO A 133 -16.59 -10.70 3.82
N LEU A 134 -17.14 -9.96 4.79
CA LEU A 134 -16.46 -8.87 5.50
C LEU A 134 -16.04 -9.27 6.91
N ARG A 135 -16.02 -10.57 7.25
CA ARG A 135 -15.72 -11.08 8.60
C ARG A 135 -14.46 -10.46 9.22
N THR A 136 -13.40 -10.27 8.43
CA THR A 136 -12.11 -9.69 8.87
C THR A 136 -12.27 -8.28 9.44
N HIS A 137 -13.24 -7.51 8.94
CA HIS A 137 -13.52 -6.15 9.40
C HIS A 137 -14.71 -6.11 10.37
N ALA A 138 -15.66 -7.04 10.25
CA ALA A 138 -16.88 -7.08 11.06
C ALA A 138 -16.64 -7.60 12.48
N ILE A 139 -15.82 -8.64 12.66
CA ILE A 139 -15.50 -9.24 13.98
C ILE A 139 -14.96 -8.20 14.98
N PRO A 140 -13.90 -7.42 14.67
CA PRO A 140 -13.38 -6.45 15.63
C PRO A 140 -14.39 -5.34 15.97
N LEU A 141 -15.27 -4.98 15.03
CA LEU A 141 -16.33 -4.00 15.28
C LEU A 141 -17.40 -4.57 16.23
N LEU A 142 -17.81 -5.83 16.04
CA LEU A 142 -18.77 -6.50 16.91
C LEU A 142 -18.21 -6.67 18.34
N GLN A 143 -16.95 -7.07 18.47
CA GLN A 143 -16.25 -7.14 19.76
C GLN A 143 -16.21 -5.77 20.46
N GLN A 144 -15.88 -4.70 19.72
CA GLN A 144 -15.87 -3.35 20.25
C GLN A 144 -17.26 -2.91 20.77
N HIS A 145 -18.34 -3.22 20.05
CA HIS A 145 -19.69 -2.86 20.51
C HIS A 145 -20.11 -3.66 21.75
N LEU A 146 -19.66 -4.91 21.89
CA LEU A 146 -19.95 -5.72 23.09
C LEU A 146 -19.28 -5.18 24.36
N GLU A 147 -18.20 -4.41 24.23
CA GLU A 147 -17.56 -3.71 25.34
C GLU A 147 -18.30 -2.43 25.75
N ASP A 148 -19.24 -1.95 24.92
CA ASP A 148 -20.01 -0.73 25.19
C ASP A 148 -21.04 -0.96 26.31
N PRO A 149 -20.93 -0.25 27.46
CA PRO A 149 -21.87 -0.40 28.56
C PRO A 149 -23.29 0.07 28.21
N GLU A 150 -23.46 0.94 27.21
CA GLU A 150 -24.77 1.46 26.79
C GLU A 150 -25.54 0.52 25.86
N LEU A 151 -24.90 -0.58 25.40
CA LEU A 151 -25.52 -1.52 24.48
C LEU A 151 -26.70 -2.24 25.13
N SER A 152 -27.87 -2.21 24.49
CA SER A 152 -29.08 -2.91 24.94
C SER A 152 -28.87 -4.43 24.94
N ASP A 153 -29.54 -5.16 25.83
CA ASP A 153 -29.44 -6.62 25.90
C ASP A 153 -29.76 -7.30 24.55
N ALA A 154 -30.81 -6.85 23.84
CA ALA A 154 -31.15 -7.37 22.51
C ALA A 154 -30.04 -7.14 21.47
N GLN A 155 -29.33 -6.00 21.56
CA GLN A 155 -28.22 -5.67 20.66
C GLN A 155 -26.97 -6.49 21.01
N ARG A 156 -26.67 -6.68 22.30
CA ARG A 156 -25.60 -7.58 22.77
C ARG A 156 -25.84 -8.97 22.22
N TRP A 157 -27.08 -9.41 22.22
CA TRP A 157 -27.47 -10.68 21.65
C TRP A 157 -27.23 -10.82 20.16
N HIS A 158 -27.69 -9.85 19.37
CA HIS A 158 -27.42 -9.85 17.94
C HIS A 158 -25.91 -9.86 17.65
N ALA A 159 -25.11 -9.11 18.41
CA ALA A 159 -23.65 -9.06 18.25
C ALA A 159 -22.98 -10.40 18.57
N THR A 160 -23.28 -10.98 19.74
CA THR A 160 -22.73 -12.28 20.17
C THR A 160 -23.12 -13.40 19.21
N PHE A 161 -24.37 -13.40 18.74
CA PHE A 161 -24.85 -14.39 17.79
C PHE A 161 -24.16 -14.27 16.42
N ALA A 162 -24.00 -13.04 15.92
CA ALA A 162 -23.24 -12.78 14.70
C ALA A 162 -21.78 -13.24 14.83
N LEU A 163 -21.12 -12.99 15.97
CA LEU A 163 -19.75 -13.46 16.23
C LEU A 163 -19.64 -15.00 16.20
N CYS A 164 -20.56 -15.72 16.84
CA CYS A 164 -20.57 -17.18 16.80
C CYS A 164 -20.72 -17.75 15.38
N HIS A 165 -21.49 -17.07 14.52
CA HIS A 165 -21.66 -17.50 13.14
C HIS A 165 -20.47 -17.14 12.25
N LEU A 166 -19.79 -16.02 12.53
CA LEU A 166 -18.62 -15.56 11.78
C LEU A 166 -17.34 -16.28 12.22
N GLU A 167 -17.26 -16.74 13.47
CA GLU A 167 -16.09 -17.36 14.08
C GLU A 167 -16.51 -18.57 14.93
N GLN A 168 -16.30 -19.79 14.42
CA GLN A 168 -16.67 -21.07 15.08
C GLN A 168 -16.05 -21.26 16.48
N SER A 169 -15.08 -20.43 16.87
CA SER A 169 -14.29 -20.52 18.10
C SER A 169 -14.89 -19.80 19.31
N GLU A 170 -15.92 -18.96 19.15
CA GLU A 170 -16.43 -18.10 20.25
C GLU A 170 -17.71 -18.62 20.93
N ILE A 171 -18.16 -19.84 20.62
CA ILE A 171 -19.39 -20.43 21.19
C ILE A 171 -19.35 -20.40 22.73
N ASP A 172 -18.20 -20.70 23.34
CA ASP A 172 -18.02 -20.71 24.81
C ASP A 172 -18.23 -19.33 25.46
N ARG A 173 -17.97 -18.23 24.74
CA ARG A 173 -18.22 -16.86 25.21
C ARG A 173 -19.69 -16.46 25.14
N ALA A 174 -20.47 -17.10 24.27
CA ALA A 174 -21.89 -16.82 24.13
C ALA A 174 -22.76 -17.49 25.20
N ILE A 175 -22.31 -18.63 25.74
CA ILE A 175 -23.03 -19.42 26.75
C ILE A 175 -23.47 -18.62 27.99
N PRO A 176 -22.61 -17.84 28.67
CA PRO A 176 -23.02 -17.13 29.89
C PRO A 176 -24.03 -16.01 29.65
N LEU A 177 -24.12 -15.49 28.42
CA LEU A 177 -25.10 -14.48 28.10
C LEU A 177 -26.51 -15.08 28.08
N ILE A 178 -26.68 -16.39 27.73
CA ILE A 178 -27.97 -17.08 27.42
C ILE A 178 -29.00 -16.95 28.53
N GLY A 179 -28.55 -16.79 29.78
CA GLY A 179 -29.42 -16.61 30.94
C GLY A 179 -30.26 -15.33 30.94
N SER A 180 -29.87 -14.30 30.17
CA SER A 180 -30.44 -12.94 30.17
C SER A 180 -31.52 -12.67 29.11
N VAL A 181 -31.82 -13.63 28.22
CA VAL A 181 -32.77 -13.42 27.11
C VAL A 181 -34.21 -13.25 27.63
N PRO A 182 -34.93 -12.19 27.23
CA PRO A 182 -36.38 -12.11 27.41
C PRO A 182 -37.09 -13.25 26.66
N GLN A 183 -37.95 -14.00 27.36
CA GLN A 183 -38.60 -15.23 26.87
C GLN A 183 -39.36 -15.08 25.54
N GLN A 184 -39.75 -13.85 25.20
CA GLN A 184 -40.51 -13.50 23.99
C GLN A 184 -39.63 -13.36 22.73
N GLU A 185 -38.36 -12.98 22.90
CA GLU A 185 -37.37 -12.91 21.80
C GLU A 185 -36.75 -14.28 21.52
N PHE A 186 -36.70 -15.14 22.54
CA PHE A 186 -36.21 -16.52 22.46
C PHE A 186 -36.92 -17.36 21.38
N SER A 187 -38.26 -17.32 21.32
CA SER A 187 -39.03 -18.12 20.36
C SER A 187 -38.84 -17.65 18.91
N ASN A 188 -38.72 -16.33 18.70
CA ASN A 188 -38.47 -15.76 17.38
C ASN A 188 -37.05 -16.08 16.88
N LEU A 189 -36.07 -16.08 17.79
CA LEU A 189 -34.70 -16.47 17.51
C LEU A 189 -34.57 -17.96 17.17
N VAL A 190 -35.17 -18.87 17.96
CA VAL A 190 -35.17 -20.31 17.65
C VAL A 190 -35.79 -20.59 16.28
N ARG A 191 -36.85 -19.85 15.91
CA ARG A 191 -37.49 -19.96 14.59
C ARG A 191 -36.61 -19.41 13.46
N ALA A 192 -35.90 -18.29 13.68
CA ALA A 192 -34.90 -17.77 12.74
C ALA A 192 -33.73 -18.76 12.56
N LEU A 193 -33.35 -19.48 13.62
CA LEU A 193 -32.32 -20.51 13.61
C LEU A 193 -32.76 -21.75 12.82
N GLU A 194 -33.98 -22.26 12.99
CA GLU A 194 -34.45 -23.45 12.27
C GLU A 194 -34.39 -23.33 10.74
N THR A 195 -34.32 -22.10 10.22
CA THR A 195 -34.27 -21.81 8.78
C THR A 195 -32.83 -21.76 8.23
N SER A 196 -31.81 -21.64 9.08
CA SER A 196 -30.40 -21.44 8.68
C SER A 196 -29.55 -22.69 8.97
N GLN A 197 -29.56 -23.71 8.11
CA GLN A 197 -28.65 -24.85 8.27
C GLN A 197 -27.18 -24.41 8.31
N ASP A 198 -26.51 -24.55 9.47
CA ASP A 198 -25.09 -24.90 9.58
C ASP A 198 -24.70 -25.02 11.07
N SER A 199 -23.79 -25.95 11.35
CA SER A 199 -23.25 -26.45 12.64
C SER A 199 -23.27 -25.56 13.91
N ALA A 200 -23.24 -24.23 13.80
CA ALA A 200 -23.30 -23.31 14.95
C ALA A 200 -24.64 -23.42 15.73
N ILE A 201 -25.72 -23.77 15.03
CA ILE A 201 -27.05 -24.00 15.62
C ILE A 201 -27.05 -25.17 16.59
N PHE A 202 -26.30 -26.23 16.29
CA PHE A 202 -26.25 -27.41 17.15
C PHE A 202 -25.58 -27.09 18.49
N GLY A 203 -24.46 -26.36 18.47
CA GLY A 203 -23.77 -25.90 19.67
C GLY A 203 -24.62 -24.95 20.52
N LEU A 204 -25.33 -24.02 19.88
CA LEU A 204 -26.25 -23.12 20.58
C LEU A 204 -27.48 -23.84 21.13
N ARG A 205 -28.10 -24.77 20.39
CA ARG A 205 -29.21 -25.59 20.90
C ARG A 205 -28.80 -26.39 22.12
N GLN A 206 -27.61 -27.00 22.10
CA GLN A 206 -27.11 -27.76 23.22
C GLN A 206 -26.89 -26.87 24.46
N ALA A 207 -26.28 -25.69 24.28
CA ALA A 207 -26.08 -24.73 25.37
C ALA A 207 -27.42 -24.19 25.93
N ILE A 208 -28.42 -24.00 25.06
CA ILE A 208 -29.78 -23.58 25.43
C ILE A 208 -30.51 -24.66 26.24
N ASP A 209 -30.46 -25.92 25.81
CA ASP A 209 -31.06 -27.06 26.52
C ASP A 209 -30.41 -27.33 27.90
N GLU A 210 -29.16 -26.91 28.06
CA GLU A 210 -28.41 -26.99 29.32
C GLU A 210 -28.82 -25.86 30.28
N ALA A 211 -29.00 -24.65 29.77
CA ALA A 211 -29.46 -23.49 30.55
C ALA A 211 -30.92 -23.66 31.04
N ASP A 212 -31.81 -24.24 30.23
CA ASP A 212 -33.21 -24.49 30.61
C ASP A 212 -33.35 -25.58 31.68
N ARG A 213 -32.42 -26.56 31.70
CA ARG A 213 -32.32 -27.57 32.76
C ARG A 213 -31.85 -27.01 34.10
N GLN A 214 -31.04 -25.96 34.11
CA GLN A 214 -30.57 -25.31 35.34
C GLN A 214 -31.61 -24.38 35.99
N LYS A 215 -32.69 -24.02 35.27
CA LYS A 215 -33.81 -23.19 35.77
C LYS A 215 -34.98 -23.98 36.36
N LYS A 216 -34.94 -25.33 36.34
CA LYS A 216 -35.93 -26.24 36.95
C LYS A 216 -35.42 -26.80 38.28
#